data_AF-A0AAV2M399-F1
#
_entry.id   AF-A0AAV2M399-F1
#
_cell.length_a   1.000
_cell.length_b   1.000
_cell.length_c   1.000
_cell.angle_alpha   90.00
_cell.angle_beta   90.00
_cell.angle_gamma   90.00
#
_symmetry.space_group_name_H-M   'P 1'
#
loop_
_entity.id
_entity.type
_entity.pdbx_description
1 polymer ?
#
loop_
_entity_poly.entity_id
_entity_poly.type
_entity_poly.pdbx_seq_one_letter_code
_entity_poly.pdbx_strand_id
1 'polypeptide(L)'
;MYSVCTLGVLCEVCHVRFIDYEYSSYNYQAFDIGNHFNEFAGMAEPDFGLYPSREMQMQWLRVYLQAFKGFTNKNEELSDREVETLYVQVNKFALASHFFWGFWALIQAKYSSIDFDFLGYAVLRFNQYFKTKPTVMALQTPE
;
A
#
# COMPACT_ATOMS: atom_id res chain seq x y z
N MET A 1 -8.03 -13.77 -5.13
CA MET A 1 -7.19 -12.99 -6.04
C MET A 1 -8.08 -11.94 -6.67
N TYR A 2 -8.13 -10.73 -6.09
CA TYR A 2 -8.81 -9.57 -6.66
C TYR A 2 -8.08 -8.28 -6.27
N SER A 3 -8.05 -7.39 -7.28
CA SER A 3 -7.53 -6.02 -7.43
C SER A 3 -8.13 -4.99 -6.47
N VAL A 4 -7.38 -3.96 -6.04
CA VAL A 4 -7.61 -2.53 -6.38
C VAL A 4 -6.32 -1.67 -6.26
N CYS A 5 -5.69 -1.35 -7.39
CA CYS A 5 -4.74 -0.23 -7.49
C CYS A 5 -5.52 1.09 -7.36
N THR A 6 -5.06 1.96 -6.44
CA THR A 6 -5.63 3.25 -5.97
C THR A 6 -7.03 3.18 -5.42
N LEU A 7 -7.15 3.24 -4.09
CA LEU A 7 -8.43 3.27 -3.41
C LEU A 7 -8.78 4.71 -3.04
N GLY A 8 -9.66 5.33 -3.81
CA GLY A 8 -10.52 6.36 -3.26
C GLY A 8 -11.45 5.71 -2.23
N VAL A 9 -11.51 6.22 -1.01
CA VAL A 9 -12.38 5.71 0.04
C VAL A 9 -13.45 6.75 0.34
N LEU A 10 -14.70 6.41 0.03
CA LEU A 10 -15.86 7.19 0.44
C LEU A 10 -16.42 6.63 1.75
N CYS A 11 -16.42 7.46 2.79
CA CYS A 11 -17.03 7.13 4.07
C CYS A 11 -18.38 7.85 4.19
N GLU A 12 -19.46 7.07 4.21
CA GLU A 12 -20.80 7.53 4.57
C GLU A 12 -21.14 7.03 5.98
N VAL A 13 -22.21 7.55 6.59
CA VAL A 13 -22.62 7.13 7.94
C VAL A 13 -22.76 5.60 7.98
N CYS A 14 -21.87 4.96 8.74
CA CYS A 14 -21.75 3.51 8.93
C CYS A 14 -21.31 2.65 7.72
N HIS A 15 -20.92 3.25 6.59
CA HIS A 15 -20.50 2.50 5.40
C HIS A 15 -19.22 3.05 4.78
N VAL A 16 -18.32 2.14 4.45
CA VAL A 16 -17.10 2.43 3.69
C VAL A 16 -17.24 1.82 2.31
N ARG A 17 -17.01 2.61 1.25
CA ARG A 17 -17.02 2.15 -0.13
C ARG A 17 -15.75 2.59 -0.86
N PHE A 18 -15.28 1.72 -1.73
CA PHE A 18 -14.18 2.01 -2.64
C PHE A 18 -14.72 2.62 -3.93
N ILE A 19 -14.08 3.68 -4.40
CA ILE A 19 -14.42 4.45 -5.61
C ILE A 19 -13.16 4.67 -6.47
N ASP A 20 -13.33 5.26 -7.65
CA ASP A 20 -12.26 5.71 -8.54
C ASP A 20 -11.30 4.56 -8.94
N TYR A 21 -11.82 3.67 -9.80
CA TYR A 21 -11.17 2.44 -10.23
C TYR A 21 -10.26 2.61 -11.46
N GLU A 22 -9.79 3.83 -11.77
CA GLU A 22 -9.04 4.13 -13.01
C GLU A 22 -7.72 3.36 -13.12
N TYR A 23 -7.09 3.03 -11.99
CA TYR A 23 -5.86 2.23 -11.97
C TYR A 23 -6.11 0.76 -11.60
N SER A 24 -7.36 0.35 -11.43
CA SER A 24 -7.70 -1.01 -11.02
C SER A 24 -7.33 -2.04 -12.07
N SER A 25 -6.61 -3.08 -11.64
CA SER A 25 -6.18 -4.20 -12.48
C SER A 25 -5.76 -5.38 -11.61
N TYR A 26 -5.68 -6.56 -12.21
CA TYR A 26 -5.12 -7.72 -11.53
C TYR A 26 -3.69 -7.43 -11.04
N ASN A 27 -3.47 -7.59 -9.74
CA ASN A 27 -2.20 -7.34 -9.10
C ASN A 27 -2.02 -8.22 -7.85
N TYR A 28 -0.83 -8.17 -7.26
CA TYR A 28 -0.55 -8.77 -5.97
C TYR A 28 -1.28 -8.02 -4.86
N GLN A 29 -2.04 -8.72 -4.02
CA GLN A 29 -2.73 -8.13 -2.86
C GLN A 29 -1.81 -7.28 -1.97
N ALA A 30 -0.55 -7.70 -1.86
CA ALA A 30 0.45 -7.02 -1.05
C ALA A 30 0.81 -5.63 -1.62
N PHE A 31 0.65 -5.40 -2.92
CA PHE A 31 0.82 -4.08 -3.52
C PHE A 31 -0.27 -3.12 -3.08
N ASP A 32 -1.54 -3.53 -3.14
CA ASP A 32 -2.65 -2.65 -2.76
C ASP A 32 -2.57 -2.27 -1.29
N ILE A 33 -2.24 -3.23 -0.42
CA ILE A 33 -2.06 -3.00 1.00
C ILE A 33 -0.82 -2.14 1.28
N GLY A 34 0.32 -2.44 0.65
CA GLY A 34 1.55 -1.67 0.82
C GLY A 34 1.39 -0.23 0.32
N ASN A 35 0.66 -0.04 -0.77
CA ASN A 35 0.26 1.26 -1.27
C ASN A 35 -0.64 1.99 -0.28
N HIS A 36 -1.68 1.33 0.24
CA HIS A 36 -2.58 1.89 1.24
C HIS A 36 -1.81 2.39 2.47
N PHE A 37 -0.83 1.63 2.97
CA PHE A 37 0.01 2.06 4.08
C PHE A 37 0.91 3.24 3.74
N ASN A 38 1.43 3.35 2.52
CA ASN A 38 2.19 4.53 2.08
C ASN A 38 1.35 5.81 2.12
N GLU A 39 0.04 5.71 1.83
CA GLU A 39 -0.86 6.87 1.82
C GLU A 39 -1.17 7.43 3.22
N PHE A 40 -0.80 6.73 4.30
CA PHE A 40 -0.89 7.27 5.67
C PHE A 40 -0.02 8.51 5.86
N ALA A 41 1.05 8.63 5.08
CA ALA A 41 1.89 9.82 5.10
C ALA A 41 1.16 11.07 4.60
N GLY A 42 0.10 10.90 3.79
CA GLY A 42 -0.55 12.01 3.09
C GLY A 42 0.14 12.38 1.78
N MET A 43 -0.57 13.15 0.95
CA MET A 43 -0.15 13.48 -0.43
C MET A 43 0.45 14.89 -0.57
N ALA A 44 -0.17 15.90 0.03
CA ALA A 44 0.23 17.30 -0.15
C ALA A 44 1.48 17.67 0.66
N GLU A 45 1.50 17.26 1.94
CA GLU A 45 2.63 17.45 2.85
C GLU A 45 2.92 16.10 3.52
N PRO A 46 3.64 15.18 2.84
CA PRO A 46 3.80 13.83 3.33
C PRO A 46 4.62 13.78 4.62
N ASP A 47 4.02 13.27 5.71
CA ASP A 47 4.72 12.88 6.93
C ASP A 47 4.93 11.37 6.94
N PHE A 48 6.11 10.93 6.47
CA PHE A 48 6.47 9.52 6.48
C PHE A 48 6.62 8.91 7.88
N GLY A 49 6.57 9.71 8.95
CA GLY A 49 6.45 9.25 10.33
C GLY A 49 5.08 8.62 10.64
N LEU A 50 4.04 8.92 9.85
CA LEU A 50 2.70 8.36 9.99
C LEU A 50 2.54 6.97 9.37
N TYR A 51 3.57 6.46 8.67
CA TYR A 51 3.54 5.10 8.14
C TYR A 51 3.28 4.11 9.31
N PRO A 52 2.32 3.18 9.16
CA PRO A 52 1.83 2.38 10.28
C PRO A 52 2.95 1.55 10.91
N SER A 53 2.97 1.50 12.25
CA SER A 53 3.94 0.69 12.99
C SER A 53 3.78 -0.79 12.67
N ARG A 54 4.79 -1.61 12.96
CA ARG A 54 4.72 -3.05 12.76
C ARG A 54 3.51 -3.66 13.47
N GLU A 55 3.24 -3.24 14.71
CA GLU A 55 2.13 -3.72 15.52
C GLU A 55 0.78 -3.43 14.83
N MET A 56 0.60 -2.21 14.34
CA MET A 56 -0.60 -1.81 13.60
C MET A 56 -0.74 -2.60 12.30
N GLN A 57 0.33 -2.73 11.52
CA GLN A 57 0.32 -3.52 10.28
C GLN A 57 -0.09 -4.96 10.58
N MET A 58 0.51 -5.60 11.58
CA MET A 58 0.20 -6.99 11.95
C MET A 58 -1.26 -7.16 12.36
N GLN A 59 -1.83 -6.22 13.12
CA GLN A 59 -3.25 -6.24 13.48
C GLN A 59 -4.15 -6.08 12.25
N TRP A 60 -3.84 -5.12 11.38
CA TRP A 60 -4.59 -4.87 10.15
C TRP A 60 -4.57 -6.10 9.22
N LEU A 61 -3.39 -6.70 9.04
CA LEU A 61 -3.20 -7.87 8.18
C LEU A 61 -3.94 -9.10 8.71
N ARG A 62 -4.01 -9.28 10.04
CA ARG A 62 -4.83 -10.34 10.65
C ARG A 62 -6.30 -10.19 10.31
N VAL A 63 -6.85 -8.98 10.48
CA VAL A 63 -8.26 -8.69 10.15
C VAL A 63 -8.53 -8.91 8.67
N TYR A 64 -7.63 -8.44 7.80
CA TYR A 64 -7.72 -8.64 6.36
C TYR A 64 -7.75 -10.13 5.98
N LEU A 65 -6.80 -10.92 6.49
CA LEU A 65 -6.71 -12.34 6.17
C LEU A 65 -7.89 -13.14 6.73
N GLN A 66 -8.38 -12.81 7.92
CA GLN A 66 -9.60 -13.42 8.48
C GLN A 66 -10.82 -13.16 7.58
N ALA A 67 -11.04 -11.90 7.18
CA ALA A 67 -12.12 -11.55 6.27
C ALA A 67 -11.97 -12.24 4.90
N PHE A 68 -10.74 -12.31 4.38
CA PHE A 68 -10.43 -12.96 3.10
C PHE A 68 -10.70 -14.48 3.13
N LYS A 69 -10.32 -15.17 4.20
CA LYS A 69 -10.60 -16.61 4.38
C LYS A 69 -12.11 -16.86 4.50
N GLY A 70 -12.83 -16.03 5.25
CA GLY A 70 -14.29 -16.09 5.37
C GLY A 70 -15.00 -15.90 4.03
N PHE A 71 -14.52 -14.97 3.19
CA PHE A 71 -15.08 -14.75 1.85
C PHE A 71 -14.77 -15.88 0.86
N THR A 72 -13.61 -16.54 1.00
CA THR A 72 -13.19 -17.62 0.10
C THR A 72 -13.64 -19.02 0.54
N ASN A 73 -14.48 -19.12 1.58
CA ASN A 73 -14.93 -20.38 2.19
C ASN A 73 -13.77 -21.31 2.60
N LYS A 74 -12.61 -20.72 2.96
CA LYS A 74 -11.48 -21.45 3.51
C LYS A 74 -11.63 -21.49 5.03
N ASN A 75 -12.08 -22.61 5.57
CA ASN A 75 -12.30 -22.80 7.00
C ASN A 75 -11.01 -23.13 7.78
N GLU A 76 -9.84 -22.75 7.25
CA GLU A 76 -8.56 -22.95 7.92
C GLU A 76 -8.30 -21.82 8.91
N GLU A 77 -7.84 -22.17 10.11
CA GLU A 77 -7.41 -21.17 11.09
C GLU A 77 -6.29 -20.30 10.50
N LEU A 78 -6.28 -19.01 10.86
CA LEU A 78 -5.23 -18.10 10.46
C LEU A 78 -3.99 -18.36 11.30
N SER A 79 -2.90 -18.76 10.66
CA SER A 79 -1.60 -18.93 11.33
C SER A 79 -0.82 -17.62 11.40
N ASP A 80 -0.03 -17.44 12.46
CA ASP A 80 0.88 -16.29 12.57
C ASP A 80 1.90 -16.24 11.42
N ARG A 81 2.30 -17.40 10.91
CA ARG A 81 3.20 -17.53 9.76
C ARG A 81 2.61 -16.90 8.49
N GLU A 82 1.32 -17.07 8.23
CA GLU A 82 0.66 -16.44 7.08
C GLU A 82 0.66 -14.92 7.20
N VAL A 83 0.41 -14.40 8.41
CA VAL A 83 0.41 -12.96 8.70
C VAL A 83 1.81 -12.37 8.50
N GLU A 84 2.85 -12.99 9.08
CA GLU A 84 4.23 -12.56 8.93
C GLU A 84 4.71 -12.63 7.47
N THR A 85 4.33 -13.68 6.75
CA THR A 85 4.62 -13.81 5.31
C THR A 85 4.02 -12.64 4.54
N LEU A 86 2.74 -12.32 4.79
CA LEU A 86 2.09 -11.19 4.13
C LEU A 86 2.71 -9.86 4.55
N TYR A 87 3.08 -9.68 5.82
CA TYR A 87 3.78 -8.49 6.31
C TYR A 87 5.08 -8.22 5.53
N VAL A 88 5.90 -9.25 5.32
CA VAL A 88 7.13 -9.13 4.53
C VAL A 88 6.81 -8.74 3.09
N GLN A 89 5.82 -9.39 2.46
CA GLN A 89 5.42 -9.08 1.08
C GLN A 89 4.92 -7.64 0.97
N VAL A 90 4.02 -7.22 1.86
CA VAL A 90 3.41 -5.88 1.88
C VAL A 90 4.48 -4.79 1.96
N ASN A 91 5.44 -4.92 2.87
CA ASN A 91 6.50 -3.91 2.99
C ASN A 91 7.41 -3.90 1.75
N LYS A 92 7.70 -5.06 1.14
CA LYS A 92 8.46 -5.11 -0.12
C LYS A 92 7.70 -4.45 -1.27
N PHE A 93 6.38 -4.63 -1.35
CA PHE A 93 5.57 -3.96 -2.36
C PHE A 93 5.29 -2.48 -2.04
N ALA A 94 5.36 -2.04 -0.79
CA ALA A 94 5.34 -0.61 -0.45
C ALA A 94 6.52 0.13 -1.11
N LEU A 95 7.70 -0.50 -1.19
CA LEU A 95 8.82 0.02 -1.98
C LEU A 95 8.46 0.13 -3.47
N ALA A 96 7.83 -0.91 -4.04
CA ALA A 96 7.42 -0.90 -5.44
C ALA A 96 6.38 0.23 -5.72
N SER A 97 5.47 0.47 -4.78
CA SER A 97 4.51 1.59 -4.84
C SER A 97 5.21 2.95 -4.88
N HIS A 98 6.26 3.17 -4.07
CA HIS A 98 7.04 4.42 -4.17
C HIS A 98 7.60 4.65 -5.58
N PHE A 99 8.14 3.60 -6.21
CA PHE A 99 8.63 3.69 -7.59
C PHE A 99 7.53 3.95 -8.61
N PHE A 100 6.41 3.22 -8.49
CA PHE A 100 5.27 3.36 -9.39
C PHE A 100 4.75 4.80 -9.40
N TRP A 101 4.49 5.37 -8.23
CA TRP A 101 3.99 6.74 -8.09
C TRP A 101 5.05 7.80 -8.40
N GLY A 102 6.33 7.51 -8.16
CA GLY A 102 7.44 8.36 -8.60
C GLY A 102 7.46 8.52 -10.12
N PHE A 103 7.36 7.41 -10.86
CA PHE A 103 7.30 7.48 -12.32
C PHE A 103 6.01 8.12 -12.84
N TRP A 104 4.86 7.79 -12.24
CA TRP A 104 3.60 8.43 -12.57
C TRP A 104 3.70 9.95 -12.44
N ALA A 105 4.29 10.44 -11.35
CA ALA A 105 4.45 11.86 -11.09
C ALA A 105 5.41 12.52 -12.09
N LEU A 106 6.52 11.88 -12.46
CA LEU A 106 7.40 12.40 -13.52
C LEU A 106 6.66 12.57 -14.87
N ILE A 107 5.77 11.64 -15.21
CA ILE A 107 4.96 11.73 -16.42
C ILE A 107 3.95 12.88 -16.29
N GLN A 108 3.28 12.99 -15.14
CA GLN A 108 2.31 14.06 -14.87
C GLN A 108 2.96 15.46 -14.87
N ALA A 109 4.19 15.60 -14.40
CA ALA A 109 4.93 16.86 -14.43
C ALA A 109 5.06 17.44 -15.86
N LYS A 110 4.99 16.59 -16.89
CA LYS A 110 5.03 17.02 -18.29
C LYS A 110 3.65 17.21 -18.92
N TYR A 111 2.67 16.38 -18.56
CA TYR A 111 1.40 16.28 -19.30
C TYR A 111 0.17 16.75 -18.54
N SER A 112 0.24 16.89 -17.22
CA SER A 112 -0.90 17.29 -16.40
C SER A 112 -1.18 18.77 -16.53
N SER A 113 -2.47 19.14 -16.50
CA SER A 113 -2.91 20.53 -16.35
C SER A 113 -3.26 20.90 -14.91
N ILE A 114 -3.09 19.97 -13.96
CA ILE A 114 -3.39 20.18 -12.54
C ILE A 114 -2.27 21.01 -11.91
N ASP A 115 -2.64 22.01 -11.11
CA ASP A 115 -1.70 22.82 -10.33
C ASP A 115 -1.22 22.03 -9.09
N PHE A 116 -0.18 21.23 -9.29
CA PHE A 116 0.44 20.39 -8.25
C PHE A 116 1.93 20.21 -8.56
N ASP A 117 2.79 20.20 -7.53
CA ASP A 117 4.23 19.96 -7.70
C ASP A 117 4.55 18.48 -7.92
N PHE A 118 4.26 18.00 -9.13
CA PHE A 118 4.51 16.62 -9.53
C PHE A 118 5.99 16.24 -9.49
N LEU A 119 6.89 17.17 -9.81
CA LEU A 119 8.33 16.89 -9.81
C LEU A 119 8.85 16.74 -8.38
N GLY A 120 8.47 17.65 -7.48
CA GLY A 120 8.76 17.54 -6.05
C GLY A 120 8.20 16.26 -5.45
N TYR A 121 6.95 15.91 -5.78
CA TYR A 121 6.34 14.66 -5.35
C TYR A 121 7.08 13.41 -5.85
N ALA A 122 7.53 13.39 -7.12
CA ALA A 122 8.34 12.30 -7.65
C ALA A 122 9.64 12.11 -6.85
N VAL A 123 10.35 13.22 -6.58
CA VAL A 123 11.59 13.22 -5.78
C VAL A 123 11.33 12.69 -4.37
N LEU A 124 10.24 13.12 -3.73
CA LEU A 124 9.85 12.64 -2.39
C LEU A 124 9.63 11.12 -2.37
N ARG A 125 8.89 10.57 -3.34
CA ARG A 125 8.64 9.12 -3.42
C ARG A 125 9.93 8.32 -3.65
N PHE A 126 10.81 8.77 -4.57
CA PHE A 126 12.09 8.08 -4.79
C PHE A 126 13.01 8.15 -3.58
N ASN A 127 13.11 9.30 -2.91
CA ASN A 127 13.92 9.45 -1.70
C ASN A 127 13.43 8.51 -0.59
N GLN A 128 12.11 8.41 -0.39
CA GLN A 128 11.55 7.51 0.61
C GLN A 128 11.84 6.04 0.28
N TYR A 129 11.76 5.63 -0.99
CA TYR A 129 12.21 4.30 -1.40
C TYR A 129 13.65 4.03 -0.98
N PHE A 130 14.59 4.91 -1.35
CA PHE A 130 16.01 4.64 -1.11
C PHE A 130 16.34 4.65 0.38
N LYS A 131 15.67 5.50 1.16
CA LYS A 131 15.77 5.56 2.62
C LYS A 131 15.32 4.24 3.28
N THR A 132 14.20 3.67 2.84
CA THR A 132 13.58 2.50 3.50
C THR A 132 14.05 1.16 2.94
N LYS A 133 14.56 1.13 1.71
CA LYS A 133 15.02 -0.08 1.01
C LYS A 133 15.93 -0.98 1.86
N PRO A 134 16.99 -0.50 2.54
CA PRO A 134 17.89 -1.38 3.27
C PRO A 134 17.16 -2.19 4.37
N THR A 135 16.32 -1.53 5.15
CA THR A 135 15.55 -2.15 6.24
C THR A 135 14.52 -3.13 5.70
N VAL A 136 13.76 -2.75 4.67
CA VAL A 136 12.70 -3.60 4.11
C VAL A 136 13.28 -4.81 3.36
N MET A 137 14.40 -4.64 2.65
CA MET A 137 15.05 -5.76 1.94
C MET A 137 15.70 -6.76 2.90
N ALA A 138 16.02 -6.36 4.13
CA ALA A 138 16.52 -7.26 5.17
C ALA A 138 15.42 -8.15 5.79
N LEU A 139 14.13 -7.86 5.54
CA LEU A 139 13.03 -8.68 6.04
C LEU A 139 13.04 -10.07 5.39
N GLN A 140 13.05 -11.09 6.24
CA GLN A 140 13.03 -12.49 5.86
C GLN A 140 11.63 -13.07 6.00
N THR A 141 11.22 -13.83 4.99
CA THR A 141 9.98 -14.61 5.06
C THR A 141 10.18 -15.75 6.07
N PRO A 142 9.23 -16.00 6.98
CA PRO A 142 9.33 -17.14 7.89
C PRO A 142 9.34 -18.48 7.13
N GLU A 143 10.13 -19.43 7.62
CA GLU A 143 10.26 -20.79 7.08
C GLU A 143 8.98 -21.63 7.22
#